data_AF-A0A849T4Z9-F1
#
_entry.id   AF-A0A849T4Z9-F1
#
_cell.length_a   1.000
_cell.length_b   1.000
_cell.length_c   1.000
_cell.angle_alpha   90.00
_cell.angle_beta   90.00
_cell.angle_gamma   90.00
#
_symmetry.space_group_name_H-M   'P 1'
#
loop_
_entity.id
_entity.type
_entity.pdbx_description
1 polymer ?
#
loop_
_entity_poly.entity_id
_entity_poly.type
_entity_poly.pdbx_seq_one_letter_code
_entity_poly.pdbx_strand_id
1 'polypeptide(L)' 'MSTKLHWEVENKLHWQLDVTFKEDDCRCNIGYSAQNFAMLRQFALNLIKQEPTKNQYKEKQKIAGWVEEYLLEILLGGVR' A
#
# COMPACT_ATOMS: atom_id res chain seq x y z
N MET A 1 24.00 -13.85 9.67
CA MET A 1 23.14 -12.84 10.31
C MET A 1 22.35 -12.12 9.21
N SER A 2 21.23 -12.67 8.73
CA SER A 2 20.51 -12.05 7.60
C SER A 2 19.01 -12.39 7.59
N THR A 3 18.63 -13.55 8.13
CA THR A 3 17.24 -13.99 8.28
C THR A 3 16.41 -13.13 9.24
N LYS A 4 16.99 -12.57 10.30
CA LYS A 4 16.24 -11.76 11.30
C LYS A 4 15.80 -10.39 10.76
N LEU A 5 16.68 -9.70 10.03
CA LEU A 5 16.37 -8.40 9.42
C LEU A 5 15.38 -8.53 8.28
N HIS A 6 15.51 -9.59 7.46
CA HIS A 6 14.58 -9.87 6.38
C HIS A 6 13.16 -10.11 6.90
N TRP A 7 13.01 -10.96 7.92
CA TRP A 7 11.72 -11.21 8.59
C TRP A 7 11.11 -9.94 9.18
N GLU A 8 11.93 -9.08 9.77
CA GLU A 8 11.43 -7.85 10.39
C GLU A 8 10.90 -6.84 9.35
N VAL A 9 11.60 -6.73 8.20
CA VAL A 9 11.19 -5.87 7.09
C VAL A 9 9.92 -6.41 6.43
N GLU A 10 9.86 -7.71 6.16
CA GLU A 10 8.66 -8.35 5.60
C GLU A 10 7.47 -8.25 6.55
N ASN A 11 7.64 -8.49 7.86
CA ASN A 11 6.55 -8.35 8.84
C ASN A 11 5.99 -6.92 8.89
N LYS A 12 6.86 -5.91 8.86
CA LYS A 12 6.44 -4.51 8.88
C LYS A 12 5.66 -4.14 7.62
N LEU A 13 6.12 -4.62 6.46
CA LEU A 13 5.43 -4.41 5.19
C LEU A 13 4.08 -5.15 5.16
N HIS A 14 4.07 -6.41 5.55
CA HIS A 14 2.87 -7.25 5.55
C HIS A 14 1.79 -6.68 6.47
N TRP A 15 2.14 -6.31 7.71
CA TRP A 15 1.20 -5.67 8.63
C TRP A 15 0.61 -4.36 8.07
N GLN A 16 1.42 -3.55 7.37
CA GLN A 16 0.91 -2.34 6.71
C GLN A 16 -0.05 -2.66 5.56
N LEU A 17 0.21 -3.71 4.79
CA LEU A 17 -0.65 -4.17 3.71
C LEU A 17 -1.98 -4.72 4.25
N ASP A 18 -1.96 -5.50 5.32
CA ASP A 18 -3.17 -6.04 5.95
C ASP A 18 -4.06 -4.94 6.52
N VAL A 19 -3.46 -3.98 7.26
CA VAL A 19 -4.23 -2.92 7.93
C VAL A 19 -4.81 -1.90 6.93
N THR A 20 -4.10 -1.65 5.83
CA THR A 20 -4.43 -0.62 4.84
C THR A 20 -5.29 -1.18 3.70
N PHE A 21 -4.98 -2.37 3.19
CA PHE A 21 -5.60 -2.96 2.00
C PHE A 21 -6.40 -4.24 2.27
N LYS A 22 -6.44 -4.74 3.52
CA LYS A 22 -7.13 -5.99 3.89
C LYS A 22 -6.72 -7.16 3.00
N GLU A 23 -5.41 -7.31 2.83
CA GLU A 23 -4.84 -8.33 1.95
C GLU A 23 -5.32 -9.75 2.29
N ASP A 24 -5.35 -10.11 3.58
CA ASP A 24 -5.88 -11.40 4.08
C ASP A 24 -7.33 -11.69 3.66
N ASP A 25 -8.15 -10.65 3.46
CA ASP A 25 -9.55 -10.81 3.06
C ASP A 25 -9.70 -11.01 1.52
N CYS A 26 -8.64 -10.77 0.71
CA CYS A 26 -8.68 -10.91 -0.75
C CYS A 26 -8.67 -12.40 -1.14
N ARG A 27 -9.81 -12.94 -1.59
CA ARG A 27 -9.93 -14.33 -2.10
C ARG A 27 -9.38 -14.52 -3.52
N CYS A 28 -8.31 -13.80 -3.82
CA CYS A 28 -7.76 -13.58 -5.14
C CYS A 28 -6.84 -14.75 -5.52
N ASN A 29 -7.43 -15.92 -5.80
CA ASN A 29 -6.74 -17.22 -5.87
C ASN A 29 -6.62 -17.82 -7.29
N ILE A 30 -6.86 -17.04 -8.35
CA ILE A 30 -6.88 -17.56 -9.73
C ILE A 30 -5.61 -17.11 -10.47
N GLY A 31 -4.81 -18.07 -10.92
CA GLY A 31 -3.60 -17.80 -11.70
C GLY A 31 -2.60 -16.94 -10.94
N TYR A 32 -2.16 -15.84 -11.56
CA TYR A 32 -1.19 -14.89 -10.99
C TYR A 32 -1.82 -13.75 -10.17
N SER A 33 -3.11 -13.85 -9.82
CA SER A 33 -3.83 -12.78 -9.13
C SER A 33 -3.16 -12.38 -7.82
N ALA A 34 -2.77 -13.33 -6.97
CA ALA A 34 -2.15 -13.03 -5.68
C ALA A 34 -0.87 -12.18 -5.83
N GLN A 35 0.00 -12.56 -6.76
CA GLN A 35 1.26 -11.84 -7.03
C GLN A 35 1.02 -10.46 -7.66
N ASN A 36 0.11 -10.37 -8.64
CA ASN A 36 -0.22 -9.10 -9.29
C ASN A 36 -0.80 -8.10 -8.27
N PHE A 37 -1.72 -8.57 -7.42
CA PHE A 37 -2.30 -7.75 -6.37
C PHE A 37 -1.26 -7.36 -5.30
N ALA A 38 -0.34 -8.25 -4.92
CA ALA A 38 0.75 -7.91 -4.00
C ALA A 38 1.62 -6.77 -4.56
N MET A 39 2.00 -6.85 -5.85
CA MET A 39 2.76 -5.78 -6.52
C MET A 39 1.97 -4.47 -6.55
N LEU A 40 0.68 -4.51 -6.88
CA LEU A 40 -0.18 -3.31 -6.93
C LEU A 40 -0.35 -2.66 -5.56
N ARG A 41 -0.56 -3.46 -4.50
CA ARG A 41 -0.67 -2.93 -3.13
C ARG A 41 0.65 -2.32 -2.67
N GLN A 42 1.78 -2.95 -2.98
CA GLN A 42 3.10 -2.41 -2.65
C GLN A 42 3.36 -1.08 -3.39
N PHE A 43 2.98 -1.00 -4.68
CA PHE A 43 3.04 0.24 -5.45
C PHE A 43 2.18 1.35 -4.83
N ALA A 44 0.92 1.07 -4.51
CA ALA A 44 0.01 2.02 -3.88
C ALA A 44 0.52 2.48 -2.50
N LEU A 45 1.04 1.56 -1.68
CA LEU A 45 1.63 1.89 -0.38
C LEU A 45 2.84 2.81 -0.51
N ASN A 46 3.67 2.61 -1.53
CA ASN A 46 4.83 3.47 -1.78
C ASN A 46 4.40 4.90 -2.15
N LEU A 47 3.36 5.06 -2.97
CA LEU A 47 2.82 6.39 -3.29
C LEU A 47 2.24 7.09 -2.04
N ILE A 48 1.45 6.35 -1.25
CA ILE A 48 0.88 6.86 0.01
C ILE A 48 1.97 7.27 1.02
N LYS A 49 3.13 6.60 1.03
CA LYS A 49 4.30 6.96 1.84
C LYS A 49 5.03 8.20 1.37
N GLN A 50 5.00 8.49 0.06
CA GLN A 50 5.63 9.67 -0.52
C GLN A 50 4.79 10.94 -0.33
N GLU A 51 3.48 10.78 -0.18
CA GLU A 51 2.57 11.88 0.12
C GLU A 51 2.91 12.50 1.50
N PRO A 52 3.16 13.82 1.58
CA PRO A 52 3.78 14.45 2.75
C PRO A 52 2.85 14.65 3.96
N THR A 53 1.53 14.49 3.81
CA THR A 53 0.57 14.75 4.88
C THR A 53 0.78 13.79 6.07
N LYS A 54 0.53 14.26 7.29
CA LYS A 54 0.73 13.49 8.54
C LYS A 54 -0.37 12.47 8.84
N ASN A 55 -1.36 12.31 7.96
CA ASN A 55 -2.48 11.40 8.17
C ASN A 55 -2.02 9.94 8.14
N GLN A 56 -2.79 9.05 8.77
CA GLN A 56 -2.48 7.62 8.77
C GLN A 56 -2.61 7.05 7.36
N TYR A 57 -1.80 6.05 6.98
CA TYR A 57 -1.82 5.47 5.63
C TYR A 57 -3.21 4.99 5.19
N LYS A 58 -3.97 4.40 6.11
CA LYS A 58 -5.37 3.98 5.86
C LYS A 58 -6.31 5.14 5.61
N GLU A 59 -6.07 6.27 6.24
CA GLU A 59 -6.86 7.48 6.04
C GLU A 59 -6.55 8.10 4.67
N LYS A 60 -5.27 8.20 4.30
CA LYS A 60 -4.85 8.62 2.96
C LYS A 60 -5.45 7.73 1.86
N GLN A 61 -5.42 6.41 2.06
CA GLN A 61 -6.04 5.45 1.15
C GLN A 61 -7.56 5.68 1.01
N LYS A 62 -8.26 6.01 2.11
CA LYS A 62 -9.69 6.36 2.07
C LYS A 62 -9.96 7.67 1.35
N ILE A 63 -9.19 8.72 1.64
CA ILE A 63 -9.34 10.03 0.99
C ILE A 63 -9.12 9.88 -0.51
N ALA A 64 -8.09 9.14 -0.92
CA ALA A 64 -7.83 8.82 -2.33
C ALA A 64 -8.96 8.00 -2.98
N GLY A 65 -9.76 7.26 -2.18
CA GLY A 65 -10.95 6.58 -2.67
C GLY A 65 -12.19 7.46 -2.78
N TRP A 66 -12.19 8.66 -2.19
CA TRP A 66 -13.35 9.56 -2.13
C TRP A 66 -13.14 10.88 -2.89
N VAL A 67 -11.90 11.34 -3.03
CA VAL A 67 -11.54 12.63 -3.61
C VAL A 67 -10.61 12.37 -4.81
N GLU A 68 -11.13 12.60 -6.00
CA GLU A 68 -10.42 12.32 -7.26
C GLU A 68 -9.18 13.21 -7.40
N GLU A 69 -9.25 14.47 -6.97
CA GLU A 69 -8.12 15.40 -7.04
C GLU A 69 -6.94 14.91 -6.20
N TYR A 70 -7.22 14.43 -4.98
CA TYR A 70 -6.21 13.88 -4.08
C TYR A 70 -5.66 12.54 -4.59
N LEU A 71 -6.50 11.72 -5.23
CA LEU A 71 -6.04 10.51 -5.92
C LEU A 71 -5.04 10.85 -7.03
N LEU A 72 -5.37 11.82 -7.88
CA LEU A 72 -4.50 12.26 -8.98
C LEU A 72 -3.19 12.86 -8.45
N GLU A 73 -3.24 13.63 -7.38
CA GLU A 73 -2.04 14.16 -6.71
C GLU A 73 -1.10 13.03 -6.25
N ILE A 74 -1.64 12.00 -5.60
CA ILE A 74 -0.86 10.83 -5.16
C ILE A 74 -0.30 10.05 -6.36
N LEU A 75 -1.10 9.83 -7.40
CA LEU A 75 -0.69 9.05 -8.58
C LEU A 75 0.38 9.76 -9.43
N LEU A 76 0.29 11.09 -9.54
CA LEU A 76 1.24 11.90 -10.29
C LEU A 76 2.49 12.27 -9.47
N GLY A 77 2.60 11.73 -8.25
CA GLY A 77 3.80 11.84 -7.42
C GLY A 77 3.95 13.16 -6.68
N GLY A 78 2.85 13.88 -6.45
CA GLY A 78 2.85 15.24 -5.89
C GLY A 78 3.68 16.15 -6.78
N VAL A 79 3.04 16.74 -7.80
CA VAL A 79 3.70 17.75 -8.64
C VAL A 79 4.28 18.83 -7.71
N ARG A 80 5.60 18.79 -7.54
CA ARG A 80 6.37 19.87 -6.91
C ARG A 80 6.38 21.09 -7.81
#